data_AF-A0A2K5VF49-F1
#
_entry.id   AF-A0A2K5VF49-F1
#
_cell.length_a   1.000
_cell.length_b   1.000
_cell.length_c   1.000
_cell.angle_alpha   90.00
_cell.angle_beta   90.00
_cell.angle_gamma   90.00
#
_symmetry.space_group_name_H-M   'P 1'
#
loop_
_entity.id
_entity.type
_entity.pdbx_description
1 polymer ?
#
loop_
_entity_poly.entity_id
_entity_poly.type
_entity_poly.pdbx_seq_one_letter_code
_entity_poly.pdbx_strand_id
1 'polypeptide(L)'
;MAAPTLGHLVLTHLLVALFGMGSWAAVNGIWVELPVVVKDLPEGWSLPSYLSVIVALGNLGLLVVTLWRRLAPGKGERVPIQVVQVLSVVGTALLAPLWHHVAPVAGQLHSVAFLTLALVLALACCTSNVTFLPFLSHLPPPFLRSFFLGQGLSALLPCVLALVQGVGRLECSPAPTNGTSGPPLNFPERFPASTFFWALTALLVTSAAAFQGLLLLLPSLPSVTTGGAGPELPLGSPGAEEEEKEEEEALPLQEPPSQAAGTIPGPDPEAHQLFSAHGAFLLGLLAITSALTNGVLPAVQSFSCLPYGRLAYHLAVVLGSAANPLACFLAMGVLCRYCRGCCVFVCSHT
;
A
#
# COMPACT_ATOMS: atom_id res chain seq x y z
N MET A 1 22.58 -15.70 23.50
CA MET A 1 22.30 -14.70 22.44
C MET A 1 22.26 -13.34 23.11
N ALA A 2 23.09 -12.38 22.70
CA ALA A 2 23.04 -11.03 23.26
C ALA A 2 21.69 -10.38 22.91
N ALA A 3 21.04 -9.73 23.87
CA ALA A 3 19.81 -8.98 23.62
C ALA A 3 20.08 -7.95 22.50
N PRO A 4 19.20 -7.83 21.49
CA PRO A 4 19.38 -6.83 20.45
C PRO A 4 19.47 -5.46 21.09
N THR A 5 20.48 -4.67 20.69
CA THR A 5 20.62 -3.30 21.19
C THR A 5 19.38 -2.49 20.79
N LEU A 6 18.93 -1.57 21.65
CA LEU A 6 17.76 -0.71 21.38
C LEU A 6 17.82 -0.06 19.99
N GLY A 7 19.02 0.30 19.53
CA GLY A 7 19.26 0.84 18.19
C GLY A 7 18.94 -0.14 17.05
N HIS A 8 19.26 -1.43 17.21
CA HIS A 8 18.91 -2.46 16.24
C HIS A 8 17.39 -2.65 16.14
N LEU A 9 16.69 -2.63 17.27
CA LEU A 9 15.23 -2.75 17.31
C LEU A 9 14.54 -1.58 16.59
N VAL A 10 14.94 -0.34 16.89
CA VAL A 10 14.40 0.87 16.25
C VAL A 10 14.69 0.86 14.74
N LEU A 11 15.90 0.45 14.35
CA LEU A 11 16.28 0.34 12.94
C LEU A 11 15.40 -0.68 12.21
N THR A 12 15.15 -1.86 12.78
CA THR A 12 14.27 -2.87 12.18
C THR A 12 12.84 -2.34 12.01
N HIS A 13 12.28 -1.65 13.01
CA HIS A 13 10.95 -1.03 12.90
C HIS A 13 10.89 0.00 11.76
N LEU A 14 11.92 0.84 11.64
CA LEU A 14 12.02 1.85 10.59
C LEU A 14 12.14 1.20 9.20
N LEU A 15 12.97 0.16 9.05
CA LEU A 15 13.11 -0.59 7.80
C LEU A 15 11.80 -1.25 7.39
N VAL A 16 11.09 -1.87 8.34
CA VAL A 16 9.78 -2.51 8.07
C VAL A 16 8.72 -1.47 7.69
N ALA A 17 8.71 -0.30 8.32
CA ALA A 17 7.82 0.80 7.95
C ALA A 17 8.12 1.35 6.54
N LEU A 18 9.40 1.57 6.20
CA LEU A 18 9.80 2.00 4.86
C LEU A 18 9.50 0.92 3.80
N PHE A 19 9.63 -0.35 4.16
CA PHE A 19 9.22 -1.47 3.30
C PHE A 19 7.69 -1.45 3.05
N GLY A 20 6.88 -1.31 4.11
CA GLY A 20 5.43 -1.20 4.01
C GLY A 20 4.96 0.00 3.19
N MET A 21 5.65 1.14 3.29
CA MET A 21 5.36 2.32 2.47
C MET A 21 5.41 2.04 0.96
N GLY A 22 6.34 1.21 0.49
CA GLY A 22 6.47 0.92 -0.95
C GLY A 22 5.34 0.08 -1.55
N SER A 23 4.50 -0.55 -0.72
CA SER A 23 3.41 -1.44 -1.18
C SER A 23 2.38 -0.73 -2.08
N TRP A 24 2.00 0.49 -1.71
CA TRP A 24 0.94 1.27 -2.38
C TRP A 24 1.38 2.65 -2.87
N ALA A 25 2.64 3.05 -2.61
CA ALA A 25 3.12 4.40 -2.94
C ALA A 25 2.96 4.74 -4.42
N ALA A 26 3.24 3.79 -5.34
CA ALA A 26 3.16 4.04 -6.78
C ALA A 26 1.75 4.47 -7.23
N VAL A 27 0.74 3.66 -6.92
CA VAL A 27 -0.66 3.94 -7.30
C VAL A 27 -1.19 5.18 -6.58
N ASN A 28 -0.92 5.33 -5.28
CA ASN A 28 -1.31 6.52 -4.53
C ASN A 28 -0.68 7.80 -5.11
N GLY A 29 0.60 7.72 -5.51
CA GLY A 29 1.31 8.80 -6.18
C GLY A 29 0.68 9.19 -7.51
N ILE A 30 0.30 8.21 -8.34
CA ILE A 30 -0.40 8.48 -9.61
C ILE A 30 -1.74 9.19 -9.33
N TRP A 31 -2.53 8.72 -8.36
CA TRP A 31 -3.82 9.32 -8.01
C TRP A 31 -3.69 10.78 -7.63
N VAL A 32 -2.78 11.12 -6.72
CA VAL A 32 -2.60 12.52 -6.26
C VAL A 32 -2.06 13.46 -7.34
N GLU A 33 -1.40 12.90 -8.36
CA GLU A 33 -0.82 13.65 -9.47
C GLU A 33 -1.79 13.87 -10.64
N LEU A 34 -2.94 13.16 -10.67
CA LEU A 34 -3.98 13.31 -11.69
C LEU A 34 -4.37 14.78 -11.99
N PRO A 35 -4.58 15.66 -10.99
CA PRO A 35 -4.95 17.05 -11.24
C PRO A 35 -3.93 17.84 -12.08
N VAL A 36 -2.66 17.42 -12.07
CA VAL A 36 -1.60 18.00 -12.89
C VAL A 36 -1.60 17.35 -14.28
N VAL A 37 -1.58 16.02 -14.38
CA VAL A 37 -1.45 15.32 -15.68
C VAL A 37 -2.71 15.38 -16.55
N VAL A 38 -3.89 15.51 -15.95
CA VAL A 38 -5.19 15.66 -16.65
C VAL A 38 -5.21 16.88 -17.58
N LYS A 39 -4.36 17.89 -17.33
CA LYS A 39 -4.30 19.09 -18.19
C LYS A 39 -3.60 18.84 -19.53
N ASP A 40 -2.67 17.87 -19.58
CA ASP A 40 -1.78 17.63 -20.71
C ASP A 40 -2.14 16.35 -21.47
N LEU A 41 -2.68 15.35 -20.76
CA LEU A 41 -3.04 14.06 -21.35
C LEU A 41 -4.37 14.13 -22.12
N PRO A 42 -4.48 13.42 -23.27
CA PRO A 42 -5.62 13.52 -24.18
C PRO A 42 -6.93 13.01 -23.57
N GLU A 43 -6.87 12.11 -22.57
CA GLU A 43 -8.06 11.61 -21.86
C GLU A 43 -8.74 12.70 -21.00
N GLY A 44 -7.98 13.71 -20.57
CA GLY A 44 -8.43 14.81 -19.74
C GLY A 44 -9.31 14.38 -18.56
N TRP A 45 -10.53 14.94 -18.52
CA TRP A 45 -11.66 14.61 -17.64
C TRP A 45 -11.81 13.13 -17.28
N SER A 46 -11.63 12.28 -18.29
CA SER A 46 -11.94 10.87 -18.18
C SER A 46 -10.78 10.04 -17.63
N LEU A 47 -9.56 10.57 -17.57
CA LEU A 47 -8.36 9.84 -17.13
C LEU A 47 -8.53 9.11 -15.79
N PRO A 48 -9.16 9.69 -14.75
CA PRO A 48 -9.40 9.01 -13.48
C PRO A 48 -10.29 7.77 -13.63
N SER A 49 -11.23 7.79 -14.59
CA SER A 49 -12.08 6.62 -14.88
C SER A 49 -11.28 5.49 -15.55
N TYR A 50 -10.36 5.83 -16.46
CA TYR A 50 -9.44 4.86 -17.07
C TYR A 50 -8.54 4.25 -16.00
N LEU A 51 -8.01 5.08 -15.09
CA LEU A 51 -7.16 4.62 -14.00
C LEU A 51 -7.90 3.67 -13.04
N SER A 52 -9.15 3.97 -12.66
CA SER A 52 -9.97 3.05 -11.85
C SER A 52 -10.07 1.65 -12.46
N VAL A 53 -10.31 1.56 -13.78
CA VAL A 53 -10.37 0.29 -14.50
C VAL A 53 -9.01 -0.41 -14.52
N ILE A 54 -7.94 0.34 -14.79
CA ILE A 54 -6.57 -0.19 -14.82
C ILE A 54 -6.15 -0.75 -13.44
N VAL A 55 -6.45 -0.02 -12.36
CA VAL A 55 -6.16 -0.48 -10.99
C VAL A 55 -6.97 -1.73 -10.67
N ALA A 56 -8.24 -1.80 -11.09
CA ALA A 56 -9.05 -3.00 -10.93
C ALA A 56 -8.46 -4.20 -11.69
N LEU A 57 -7.94 -4.01 -12.92
CA LEU A 57 -7.21 -5.03 -13.67
C LEU A 57 -5.89 -5.44 -12.99
N GLY A 58 -5.29 -4.57 -12.19
CA GLY A 58 -4.14 -4.88 -11.34
C GLY A 58 -4.37 -6.06 -10.40
N ASN A 59 -5.62 -6.36 -10.02
CA ASN A 59 -5.95 -7.54 -9.22
C ASN A 59 -5.66 -8.87 -9.95
N LEU A 60 -5.48 -8.86 -11.28
CA LEU A 60 -4.99 -10.03 -12.03
C LEU A 60 -3.63 -10.50 -11.51
N GLY A 61 -2.82 -9.61 -10.95
CA GLY A 61 -1.56 -9.97 -10.31
C GLY A 61 -1.75 -10.97 -9.15
N LEU A 62 -2.87 -10.90 -8.42
CA LEU A 62 -3.18 -11.85 -7.34
C LEU A 62 -3.33 -13.28 -7.87
N LEU A 63 -3.96 -13.42 -9.04
CA LEU A 63 -4.09 -14.71 -9.72
C LEU A 63 -2.72 -15.23 -10.17
N VAL A 64 -1.85 -14.36 -10.67
CA VAL A 64 -0.46 -14.71 -11.07
C VAL A 64 0.33 -15.22 -9.87
N VAL A 65 0.29 -14.52 -8.73
CA VAL A 65 1.00 -14.95 -7.51
C VAL A 65 0.44 -16.27 -6.98
N THR A 66 -0.88 -16.43 -7.00
CA THR A 66 -1.54 -17.67 -6.56
C THR A 66 -1.15 -18.84 -7.44
N LEU A 67 -1.15 -18.67 -8.76
CA LEU A 67 -0.72 -19.69 -9.71
C LEU A 67 0.76 -20.02 -9.54
N TRP A 68 1.63 -19.02 -9.36
CA TRP A 68 3.04 -19.21 -9.07
C TRP A 68 3.27 -20.08 -7.83
N ARG A 69 2.55 -19.81 -6.73
CA ARG A 69 2.65 -20.61 -5.50
C ARG A 69 2.25 -22.06 -5.70
N ARG A 70 1.24 -22.32 -6.55
CA ARG A 70 0.82 -23.70 -6.88
C ARG A 70 1.82 -24.41 -7.78
N LEU A 71 2.39 -23.71 -8.77
CA LEU A 71 3.29 -24.31 -9.77
C LEU A 71 4.73 -24.47 -9.28
N ALA A 72 5.16 -23.68 -8.30
CA ALA A 72 6.52 -23.73 -7.76
C ALA A 72 6.53 -23.89 -6.22
N PRO A 73 5.97 -24.98 -5.69
CA PRO A 73 6.00 -25.26 -4.25
C PRO A 73 7.46 -25.38 -3.79
N GLY A 74 7.83 -24.62 -2.76
CA GLY A 74 9.19 -24.64 -2.17
C GLY A 74 10.15 -23.56 -2.67
N LYS A 75 9.77 -22.70 -3.62
CA LYS A 75 10.56 -21.49 -3.92
C LYS A 75 10.37 -20.45 -2.81
N GLY A 76 11.47 -19.86 -2.34
CA GLY A 76 11.45 -18.87 -1.27
C GLY A 76 10.67 -17.59 -1.61
N GLU A 77 10.12 -16.95 -0.58
CA GLU A 77 9.26 -15.76 -0.67
C GLU A 77 9.99 -14.49 -1.13
N ARG A 78 11.33 -14.52 -1.13
CA ARG A 78 12.17 -13.38 -1.51
C ARG A 78 12.04 -13.01 -2.99
N VAL A 79 11.93 -14.01 -3.87
CA VAL A 79 11.86 -13.81 -5.32
C VAL A 79 10.62 -12.98 -5.71
N PRO A 80 9.38 -13.35 -5.33
CA PRO A 80 8.22 -12.55 -5.70
C PRO A 80 8.27 -11.13 -5.12
N ILE A 81 8.79 -10.94 -3.89
CA ILE A 81 8.96 -9.61 -3.30
C ILE A 81 9.91 -8.75 -4.16
N GLN A 82 11.07 -9.29 -4.53
CA GLN A 82 12.05 -8.58 -5.36
C GLN A 82 11.50 -8.25 -6.75
N VAL A 83 10.74 -9.17 -7.37
CA VAL A 83 10.08 -8.90 -8.66
C VAL A 83 9.10 -7.74 -8.54
N VAL A 84 8.24 -7.74 -7.52
CA VAL A 84 7.29 -6.64 -7.27
C VAL A 84 8.02 -5.32 -7.05
N GLN A 85 9.08 -5.30 -6.25
CA GLN A 85 9.86 -4.08 -5.98
C GLN A 85 10.57 -3.54 -7.23
N VAL A 86 11.21 -4.41 -8.01
CA VAL A 86 11.87 -4.01 -9.26
C VAL A 86 10.83 -3.48 -10.24
N LEU A 87 9.67 -4.14 -10.36
CA LEU A 87 8.60 -3.69 -11.23
C LEU A 87 8.07 -2.32 -10.82
N SER A 88 7.90 -2.06 -9.52
CA SER A 88 7.51 -0.75 -8.99
C SER A 88 8.56 0.32 -9.29
N VAL A 89 9.84 0.07 -9.00
CA VAL A 89 10.93 1.04 -9.20
C VAL A 89 11.12 1.35 -10.68
N VAL A 90 11.24 0.32 -11.52
CA VAL A 90 11.44 0.48 -12.96
C VAL A 90 10.19 1.11 -13.59
N GLY A 91 8.99 0.69 -13.18
CA GLY A 91 7.74 1.26 -13.67
C GLY A 91 7.62 2.75 -13.40
N THR A 92 7.92 3.23 -12.17
CA THR A 92 7.86 4.67 -11.88
C THR A 92 9.02 5.44 -12.50
N ALA A 93 10.21 4.83 -12.58
CA ALA A 93 11.37 5.46 -13.21
C ALA A 93 11.14 5.68 -14.71
N LEU A 94 10.47 4.74 -15.38
CA LEU A 94 10.04 4.87 -16.77
C LEU A 94 8.87 5.83 -16.92
N LEU A 95 7.96 5.88 -15.95
CA LEU A 95 6.82 6.81 -15.96
C LEU A 95 7.28 8.27 -15.94
N ALA A 96 8.33 8.59 -15.18
CA ALA A 96 8.82 9.96 -15.02
C ALA A 96 9.19 10.69 -16.33
N PRO A 97 9.92 10.07 -17.28
CA PRO A 97 10.12 10.66 -18.61
C PRO A 97 9.01 10.33 -19.60
N LEU A 98 8.34 9.18 -19.49
CA LEU A 98 7.45 8.69 -20.55
C LEU A 98 5.98 9.11 -20.42
N TRP A 99 5.56 9.71 -19.29
CA TRP A 99 4.14 10.02 -19.04
C TRP A 99 3.50 10.92 -20.11
N HIS A 100 4.27 11.82 -20.74
CA HIS A 100 3.75 12.74 -21.76
C HIS A 100 3.71 12.10 -23.18
N HIS A 101 4.22 10.87 -23.37
CA HIS A 101 4.17 10.24 -24.68
C HIS A 101 2.76 9.74 -25.01
N VAL A 102 2.25 10.24 -26.13
CA VAL A 102 0.94 9.89 -26.68
C VAL A 102 1.10 9.12 -27.99
N ALA A 103 0.19 8.17 -28.23
CA ALA A 103 0.15 7.38 -29.45
C ALA A 103 -1.30 7.27 -29.97
N PRO A 104 -1.51 7.21 -31.30
CA PRO A 104 -2.84 7.03 -31.86
C PRO A 104 -3.32 5.58 -31.68
N VAL A 105 -4.49 5.40 -31.06
CA VAL A 105 -5.20 4.11 -30.92
C VAL A 105 -6.63 4.29 -31.42
N ALA A 106 -7.08 3.41 -32.32
CA ALA A 106 -8.42 3.49 -32.92
C ALA A 106 -8.78 4.88 -33.50
N GLY A 107 -7.79 5.62 -34.01
CA GLY A 107 -7.98 6.95 -34.59
C GLY A 107 -8.06 8.11 -33.60
N GLN A 108 -7.86 7.86 -32.29
CA GLN A 108 -7.77 8.90 -31.25
C GLN A 108 -6.41 8.87 -30.57
N LEU A 109 -5.93 10.02 -30.08
CA LEU A 109 -4.68 10.09 -29.31
C LEU A 109 -4.93 9.60 -27.89
N HIS A 110 -4.09 8.70 -27.42
CA HIS A 110 -4.13 8.15 -26.07
C HIS A 110 -2.77 8.19 -25.42
N SER A 111 -2.74 8.35 -24.09
CA SER A 111 -1.53 8.30 -23.27
C SER A 111 -1.09 6.85 -22.99
N VAL A 112 -0.89 6.06 -24.05
CA VAL A 112 -0.64 4.62 -23.98
C VAL A 112 0.55 4.30 -23.06
N ALA A 113 1.63 5.09 -23.10
CA ALA A 113 2.78 4.91 -22.21
C ALA A 113 2.38 5.07 -20.73
N PHE A 114 1.64 6.12 -20.39
CA PHE A 114 1.14 6.35 -19.03
C PHE A 114 0.20 5.22 -18.58
N LEU A 115 -0.78 4.85 -19.40
CA LEU A 115 -1.78 3.82 -19.04
C LEU A 115 -1.15 2.43 -18.88
N THR A 116 -0.21 2.06 -19.75
CA THR A 116 0.49 0.76 -19.67
C THR A 116 1.40 0.69 -18.45
N LEU A 117 2.15 1.75 -18.16
CA LEU A 117 2.98 1.81 -16.96
C LEU A 117 2.13 1.86 -15.68
N ALA A 118 1.00 2.56 -15.70
CA ALA A 118 0.03 2.54 -14.60
C ALA A 118 -0.52 1.12 -14.35
N LEU A 119 -0.78 0.33 -15.40
CA LEU A 119 -1.17 -1.07 -15.26
C LEU A 119 -0.08 -1.92 -14.64
N VAL A 120 1.16 -1.77 -15.09
CA VAL A 120 2.32 -2.47 -14.53
C VAL A 120 2.49 -2.15 -13.04
N LEU A 121 2.37 -0.88 -12.67
CA LEU A 121 2.44 -0.43 -11.29
C LEU A 121 1.24 -0.89 -10.47
N ALA A 122 0.04 -0.93 -11.03
CA ALA A 122 -1.14 -1.48 -10.38
C ALA A 122 -0.99 -2.97 -10.09
N LEU A 123 -0.49 -3.76 -11.05
CA LEU A 123 -0.17 -5.18 -10.84
C LEU A 123 0.83 -5.38 -9.69
N ALA A 124 1.89 -4.57 -9.65
CA ALA A 124 2.87 -4.61 -8.57
C ALA A 124 2.26 -4.21 -7.21
N CYS A 125 1.50 -3.11 -7.15
CA CYS A 125 0.84 -2.66 -5.93
C CYS A 125 -0.18 -3.68 -5.40
N CYS A 126 -1.06 -4.22 -6.25
CA CYS A 126 -2.05 -5.20 -5.83
C CYS A 126 -1.42 -6.51 -5.35
N THR A 127 -0.25 -6.90 -5.86
CA THR A 127 0.46 -8.12 -5.45
C THR A 127 1.37 -7.93 -4.24
N SER A 128 1.75 -6.70 -3.92
CA SER A 128 2.69 -6.38 -2.83
C SER A 128 2.26 -7.00 -1.50
N ASN A 129 1.10 -6.65 -0.95
CA ASN A 129 0.67 -7.15 0.37
C ASN A 129 0.59 -8.68 0.44
N VAL A 130 0.12 -9.33 -0.62
CA VAL A 130 0.03 -10.80 -0.68
C VAL A 130 1.42 -11.44 -0.71
N THR A 131 2.41 -10.78 -1.29
CA THR A 131 3.80 -11.27 -1.33
C THR A 131 4.62 -10.87 -0.10
N PHE A 132 4.33 -9.72 0.52
CA PHE A 132 5.10 -9.13 1.61
C PHE A 132 4.71 -9.71 2.97
N LEU A 133 3.40 -9.91 3.21
CA LEU A 133 2.90 -10.37 4.50
C LEU A 133 3.41 -11.76 4.93
N PRO A 134 3.51 -12.78 4.04
CA PRO A 134 4.07 -14.08 4.43
C PRO A 134 5.48 -13.97 4.98
N PHE A 135 6.34 -13.16 4.34
CA PHE A 135 7.70 -12.91 4.82
C PHE A 135 7.71 -12.24 6.20
N LEU A 136 6.80 -11.28 6.42
CA LEU A 136 6.68 -10.58 7.69
C LEU A 136 6.04 -11.43 8.79
N SER A 137 5.31 -12.49 8.46
CA SER A 137 4.74 -13.41 9.45
C SER A 137 5.81 -14.21 10.21
N HIS A 138 7.01 -14.32 9.64
CA HIS A 138 8.18 -14.88 10.31
C HIS A 138 8.82 -13.94 11.34
N LEU A 139 8.44 -12.66 11.35
CA LEU A 139 8.93 -11.67 12.32
C LEU A 139 8.00 -11.58 13.54
N PRO A 140 8.51 -11.12 14.70
CA PRO A 140 7.68 -10.83 15.86
C PRO A 140 6.48 -9.91 15.54
N PRO A 141 5.30 -10.12 16.15
CA PRO A 141 4.07 -9.35 15.88
C PRO A 141 4.20 -7.82 15.90
N PRO A 142 5.05 -7.20 16.75
CA PRO A 142 5.25 -5.74 16.71
C PRO A 142 5.69 -5.17 15.36
N PHE A 143 6.40 -5.95 14.53
CA PHE A 143 6.84 -5.49 13.21
C PHE A 143 5.70 -5.43 12.19
N LEU A 144 4.69 -6.29 12.29
CA LEU A 144 3.49 -6.21 11.45
C LEU A 144 2.76 -4.88 11.66
N ARG A 145 2.68 -4.40 12.90
CA ARG A 145 2.13 -3.07 13.20
C ARG A 145 2.91 -1.95 12.51
N SER A 146 4.25 -2.01 12.50
CA SER A 146 5.09 -1.05 11.78
C SER A 146 4.91 -1.13 10.26
N PHE A 147 4.69 -2.32 9.71
CA PHE A 147 4.40 -2.48 8.28
C PHE A 147 3.10 -1.76 7.89
N PHE A 148 2.02 -1.98 8.63
CA PHE A 148 0.74 -1.29 8.36
C PHE A 148 0.83 0.22 8.57
N LEU A 149 1.61 0.67 9.56
CA LEU A 149 1.92 2.09 9.72
C LEU A 149 2.64 2.66 8.49
N GLY A 150 3.63 1.93 7.99
CA GLY A 150 4.32 2.21 6.74
C GLY A 150 3.38 2.29 5.54
N GLN A 151 2.46 1.34 5.42
CA GLN A 151 1.45 1.34 4.37
C GLN A 151 0.56 2.60 4.44
N GLY A 152 0.25 3.14 5.62
CA GLY A 152 -0.40 4.45 5.76
C GLY A 152 0.45 5.61 5.23
N LEU A 153 1.77 5.60 5.46
CA LEU A 153 2.69 6.60 4.93
C LEU A 153 2.76 6.61 3.39
N SER A 154 2.42 5.50 2.74
CA SER A 154 2.43 5.37 1.28
C SER A 154 1.51 6.37 0.56
N ALA A 155 0.44 6.81 1.21
CA ALA A 155 -0.45 7.86 0.68
C ALA A 155 -0.02 9.24 1.17
N LEU A 156 0.40 9.36 2.44
CA LEU A 156 0.70 10.64 3.07
C LEU A 156 1.89 11.36 2.44
N LEU A 157 2.99 10.66 2.17
CA LEU A 157 4.19 11.30 1.58
C LEU A 157 3.92 11.86 0.17
N PRO A 158 3.34 11.09 -0.76
CA PRO A 158 2.92 11.64 -2.05
C PRO A 158 1.94 12.81 -1.92
N CYS A 159 1.01 12.79 -0.96
CA CYS A 159 0.11 13.92 -0.71
C CYS A 159 0.88 15.19 -0.31
N VAL A 160 1.87 15.07 0.58
CA VAL A 160 2.71 16.21 0.99
C VAL A 160 3.48 16.75 -0.22
N LEU A 161 4.07 15.87 -1.05
CA LEU A 161 4.76 16.27 -2.27
C LEU A 161 3.82 17.00 -3.24
N ALA A 162 2.60 16.49 -3.43
CA ALA A 162 1.60 17.10 -4.30
C ALA A 162 1.15 18.48 -3.78
N LEU A 163 0.95 18.66 -2.46
CA LEU A 163 0.65 19.98 -1.88
C LEU A 163 1.79 20.97 -2.09
N VAL A 164 3.04 20.53 -1.96
CA VAL A 164 4.22 21.37 -2.20
C VAL A 164 4.31 21.76 -3.68
N GLN A 165 4.01 20.83 -4.59
CA GLN A 165 3.95 21.09 -6.03
C GLN A 165 2.87 22.11 -6.39
N GLY A 166 1.69 21.95 -5.77
CA GLY A 166 0.48 22.68 -6.14
C GLY A 166 0.00 22.32 -7.55
N VAL A 167 -0.99 23.07 -8.02
CA VAL A 167 -1.53 22.91 -9.37
C VAL A 167 -1.58 24.24 -10.09
N GLY A 168 -1.43 24.20 -11.41
CA GLY A 168 -1.49 25.40 -12.24
C GLY A 168 -2.84 26.12 -12.17
N ARG A 169 -2.81 27.44 -11.98
CA ARG A 169 -4.00 28.31 -11.93
C ARG A 169 -4.13 29.11 -13.20
N LEU A 170 -5.37 29.28 -13.65
CA LEU A 170 -5.72 30.12 -14.80
C LEU A 170 -6.56 31.28 -14.26
N GLU A 171 -6.04 32.49 -14.37
CA GLU A 171 -6.73 33.72 -13.95
C GLU A 171 -7.03 34.58 -15.18
N CYS A 172 -8.31 34.85 -15.41
CA CYS A 172 -8.75 35.80 -16.43
C CYS A 172 -9.00 37.14 -15.76
N SER A 173 -8.00 38.02 -15.75
CA SER A 173 -8.17 39.38 -15.22
C SER A 173 -9.03 40.21 -16.18
N PRO A 174 -9.98 41.05 -15.70
CA PRO A 174 -10.77 41.90 -16.57
C PRO A 174 -9.88 42.91 -17.30
N ALA A 175 -10.09 43.08 -18.61
CA ALA A 175 -9.36 44.06 -19.40
C ALA A 175 -9.73 45.48 -18.92
N PRO A 176 -8.74 46.38 -18.72
CA PRO A 176 -8.94 47.67 -18.05
C PRO A 176 -9.84 48.66 -18.80
N THR A 177 -10.20 48.40 -20.07
CA THR A 177 -10.91 49.38 -20.90
C THR A 177 -12.29 48.97 -21.40
N ASN A 178 -12.75 47.72 -21.29
CA ASN A 178 -14.01 47.32 -21.94
C ASN A 178 -14.84 46.22 -21.24
N GLY A 179 -14.51 45.82 -20.01
CA GLY A 179 -15.25 44.74 -19.33
C GLY A 179 -15.17 43.36 -20.03
N THR A 180 -14.33 43.25 -21.05
CA THR A 180 -13.96 42.00 -21.72
C THR A 180 -12.93 41.27 -20.88
N SER A 181 -12.99 39.94 -20.83
CA SER A 181 -11.95 39.15 -20.18
C SER A 181 -10.61 39.39 -20.87
N GLY A 182 -9.60 39.82 -20.12
CA GLY A 182 -8.23 39.91 -20.60
C GLY A 182 -7.68 38.52 -20.97
N PRO A 183 -6.51 38.46 -21.62
CA PRO A 183 -5.89 37.18 -21.97
C PRO A 183 -5.66 36.33 -20.70
N PRO A 184 -5.87 35.01 -20.77
CA PRO A 184 -5.72 34.13 -19.62
C PRO A 184 -4.27 34.13 -19.12
N LEU A 185 -4.08 34.48 -17.85
CA LEU A 185 -2.80 34.37 -17.16
C LEU A 185 -2.67 32.95 -16.59
N ASN A 186 -1.70 32.20 -17.11
CA ASN A 186 -1.39 30.85 -16.67
C ASN A 186 -0.25 30.87 -15.65
N PHE A 187 -0.57 30.53 -14.40
CA PHE A 187 0.41 30.25 -13.38
C PHE A 187 0.68 28.74 -13.37
N PRO A 188 1.90 28.28 -13.72
CA PRO A 188 2.22 26.86 -13.68
C PRO A 188 2.37 26.36 -12.24
N GLU A 189 2.31 25.05 -12.06
CA GLU A 189 2.75 24.36 -10.85
C GLU A 189 4.23 24.65 -10.53
N ARG A 190 4.65 24.47 -9.27
CA ARG A 190 6.01 24.83 -8.82
C ARG A 190 7.10 23.99 -9.45
N PHE A 191 6.79 22.74 -9.77
CA PHE A 191 7.65 21.82 -10.51
C PHE A 191 6.79 20.86 -11.35
N PRO A 192 7.33 20.33 -12.47
CA PRO A 192 6.57 19.49 -13.39
C PRO A 192 6.29 18.10 -12.82
N ALA A 193 5.27 17.43 -13.35
CA ALA A 193 4.89 16.05 -12.97
C ALA A 193 6.04 15.04 -13.11
N SER A 194 6.96 15.23 -14.06
CA SER A 194 8.16 14.39 -14.18
C SER A 194 9.01 14.39 -12.90
N THR A 195 9.17 15.55 -12.25
CA THR A 195 9.91 15.67 -10.99
C THR A 195 9.18 14.98 -9.85
N PHE A 196 7.84 15.07 -9.83
CA PHE A 196 7.01 14.31 -8.89
C PHE A 196 7.23 12.80 -9.03
N PHE A 197 7.19 12.26 -10.25
CA PHE A 197 7.42 10.84 -10.50
C PHE A 197 8.86 10.39 -10.18
N TRP A 198 9.86 11.25 -10.36
CA TRP A 198 11.23 10.98 -9.88
C TRP A 198 11.30 10.93 -8.36
N ALA A 199 10.63 11.84 -7.65
CA ALA A 199 10.53 11.79 -6.20
C ALA A 199 9.83 10.50 -5.73
N LEU A 200 8.77 10.09 -6.43
CA LEU A 200 8.08 8.82 -6.17
C LEU A 200 8.99 7.60 -6.40
N THR A 201 9.80 7.64 -7.45
CA THR A 201 10.83 6.62 -7.72
C THR A 201 11.84 6.56 -6.58
N ALA A 202 12.30 7.70 -6.05
CA ALA A 202 13.20 7.73 -4.90
C ALA A 202 12.57 7.13 -3.64
N LEU A 203 11.27 7.34 -3.41
CA LEU A 203 10.53 6.70 -2.31
C LEU A 203 10.49 5.17 -2.46
N LEU A 204 10.26 4.68 -3.68
CA LEU A 204 10.24 3.23 -3.96
C LEU A 204 11.63 2.60 -3.90
N VAL A 205 12.67 3.31 -4.34
CA VAL A 205 14.07 2.88 -4.17
C VAL A 205 14.42 2.78 -2.69
N THR A 206 13.98 3.76 -1.88
CA THR A 206 14.16 3.73 -0.43
C THR A 206 13.47 2.51 0.19
N SER A 207 12.26 2.18 -0.26
CA SER A 207 11.53 0.99 0.19
C SER A 207 12.23 -0.32 -0.22
N ALA A 208 12.75 -0.40 -1.45
CA ALA A 208 13.52 -1.55 -1.91
C ALA A 208 14.83 -1.72 -1.12
N ALA A 209 15.55 -0.62 -0.89
CA ALA A 209 16.75 -0.60 -0.06
C ALA A 209 16.45 -1.00 1.39
N ALA A 210 15.30 -0.59 1.94
CA ALA A 210 14.88 -0.98 3.28
C ALA A 210 14.66 -2.49 3.40
N PHE A 211 14.07 -3.13 2.38
CA PHE A 211 13.94 -4.59 2.33
C PHE A 211 15.29 -5.29 2.24
N GLN A 212 16.22 -4.80 1.41
CA GLN A 212 17.59 -5.34 1.36
C GLN A 212 18.30 -5.19 2.71
N GLY A 213 18.16 -4.04 3.37
CA GLY A 213 18.67 -3.82 4.72
C GLY A 213 18.07 -4.79 5.74
N LEU A 214 16.76 -5.06 5.64
CA LEU A 214 16.08 -6.02 6.50
C LEU A 214 16.60 -7.45 6.28
N LEU A 215 16.89 -7.84 5.03
CA LEU A 215 17.51 -9.13 4.72
C LEU A 215 18.93 -9.26 5.29
N LEU A 216 19.70 -8.17 5.31
CA LEU A 216 21.03 -8.13 5.93
C LEU A 216 20.96 -8.18 7.47
N LEU A 217 19.92 -7.61 8.07
CA LEU A 217 19.67 -7.64 9.52
C LEU A 217 19.05 -8.95 10.02
N LEU A 218 18.45 -9.75 9.13
CA LEU A 218 17.93 -11.10 9.41
C LEU A 218 18.80 -12.23 8.81
N PRO A 219 20.09 -12.40 9.16
CA PRO A 219 20.90 -13.51 8.65
C PRO A 219 20.40 -14.91 9.03
N SER A 220 19.37 -15.06 9.86
CA SER A 220 18.95 -16.33 10.44
C SER A 220 17.48 -16.69 10.19
N LEU A 221 16.99 -16.58 8.96
CA LEU A 221 15.88 -17.45 8.54
C LEU A 221 16.52 -18.62 7.79
N PRO A 222 16.55 -19.84 8.35
CA PRO A 222 17.14 -20.97 7.68
C PRO A 222 16.46 -21.11 6.32
N SER A 223 17.26 -20.98 5.26
CA SER A 223 16.91 -21.61 4.00
C SER A 223 16.65 -23.07 4.36
N VAL A 224 15.42 -23.53 4.18
CA VAL A 224 15.04 -24.93 4.32
C VAL A 224 15.91 -25.70 3.32
N THR A 225 17.07 -26.16 3.79
CA THR A 225 17.88 -27.17 3.14
C THR A 225 17.13 -28.47 3.31
N THR A 226 16.40 -28.83 2.26
CA THR A 226 15.89 -30.17 2.03
C THR A 226 17.04 -31.17 2.14
N GLY A 227 16.99 -32.08 3.12
CA GLY A 227 17.76 -33.32 3.09
C GLY A 227 18.15 -33.88 4.45
N GLY A 228 17.40 -34.90 4.91
CA GLY A 228 17.98 -36.05 5.62
C GLY A 228 17.54 -36.32 7.07
N ALA A 229 16.58 -37.25 7.21
CA ALA A 229 16.45 -38.34 8.20
C ALA A 229 16.75 -38.12 9.72
N GLY A 230 15.79 -38.53 10.57
CA GLY A 230 15.92 -38.64 12.04
C GLY A 230 16.90 -39.72 12.53
N PRO A 231 16.95 -40.08 13.84
CA PRO A 231 15.79 -40.68 14.54
C PRO A 231 15.60 -40.39 16.07
N GLU A 232 14.35 -40.61 16.50
CA GLU A 232 13.83 -41.18 17.78
C GLU A 232 14.00 -40.53 19.17
N LEU A 233 12.87 -40.60 19.90
CA LEU A 233 12.49 -40.17 21.26
C LEU A 233 12.97 -41.18 22.36
N PRO A 234 12.97 -40.83 23.68
CA PRO A 234 11.77 -41.00 24.52
C PRO A 234 11.56 -40.04 25.74
N LEU A 235 10.30 -39.58 25.87
CA LEU A 235 9.38 -39.51 27.04
C LEU A 235 9.88 -39.31 28.50
N GLY A 236 9.31 -38.28 29.18
CA GLY A 236 9.22 -38.16 30.66
C GLY A 236 8.42 -36.91 31.10
N SER A 237 7.42 -37.09 31.99
CA SER A 237 6.40 -36.11 32.45
C SER A 237 6.69 -35.60 33.90
N PRO A 238 5.78 -34.91 34.63
CA PRO A 238 5.38 -33.49 34.58
C PRO A 238 5.71 -32.72 35.90
N GLY A 239 5.70 -31.38 35.88
CA GLY A 239 5.79 -30.54 37.09
C GLY A 239 5.24 -29.13 36.87
N ALA A 240 4.33 -28.72 37.75
CA ALA A 240 3.53 -27.51 37.72
C ALA A 240 4.35 -26.22 37.95
N GLU A 241 3.88 -25.11 37.39
CA GLU A 241 3.75 -23.81 38.07
C GLU A 241 2.89 -22.88 37.20
N GLU A 242 1.86 -22.32 37.83
CA GLU A 242 0.88 -21.38 37.30
C GLU A 242 1.48 -19.98 37.29
N GLU A 243 1.37 -19.22 36.19
CA GLU A 243 1.40 -17.75 36.25
C GLU A 243 0.72 -17.11 35.03
N GLU A 244 -0.37 -16.40 35.34
CA GLU A 244 -0.97 -15.22 34.72
C GLU A 244 -1.08 -15.12 33.19
N LYS A 245 -2.29 -15.39 32.69
CA LYS A 245 -2.75 -15.00 31.35
C LYS A 245 -3.29 -13.57 31.36
N GLU A 246 -2.54 -12.63 30.81
CA GLU A 246 -3.12 -11.41 30.22
C GLU A 246 -3.68 -11.75 28.83
N GLU A 247 -4.89 -11.27 28.55
CA GLU A 247 -5.60 -11.48 27.28
C GLU A 247 -4.88 -10.76 26.12
N GLU A 248 -4.13 -11.52 25.34
CA GLU A 248 -3.53 -11.07 24.08
C GLU A 248 -4.58 -11.15 22.95
N GLU A 249 -4.82 -10.00 22.30
CA GLU A 249 -5.66 -9.87 21.11
C GLU A 249 -5.32 -10.95 20.07
N ALA A 250 -6.28 -11.84 19.80
CA ALA A 250 -6.17 -12.86 18.78
C ALA A 250 -6.07 -12.23 17.38
N LEU A 251 -4.84 -12.11 16.87
CA LEU A 251 -4.54 -11.96 15.45
C LEU A 251 -4.75 -13.33 14.76
N PRO A 252 -5.69 -13.48 13.79
CA PRO A 252 -6.05 -14.78 13.21
C PRO A 252 -5.08 -15.26 12.11
N LEU A 253 -3.77 -15.17 12.33
CA LEU A 253 -2.77 -15.45 11.27
C LEU A 253 -1.71 -16.49 11.65
N GLN A 254 -2.00 -17.36 12.61
CA GLN A 254 -1.11 -18.46 12.96
C GLN A 254 -1.85 -19.79 12.91
N GLU A 255 -1.75 -20.50 11.78
CA GLU A 255 -2.05 -21.93 11.75
C GLU A 255 -0.94 -22.66 12.52
N PRO A 256 -1.26 -23.46 13.56
CA PRO A 256 -0.28 -24.32 14.20
C PRO A 256 0.08 -25.51 13.29
N PRO A 257 1.30 -26.06 13.41
CA PRO A 257 1.77 -27.13 12.54
C PRO A 257 0.95 -28.40 12.77
N SER A 258 0.37 -28.91 11.68
CA SER A 258 -0.49 -30.09 11.65
C SER A 258 0.22 -31.32 12.21
N GLN A 259 -0.27 -31.86 13.32
CA GLN A 259 0.03 -33.24 13.72
C GLN A 259 -0.86 -34.18 12.91
N ALA A 260 -0.25 -34.93 11.99
CA ALA A 260 -0.89 -36.03 11.30
C ALA A 260 -0.93 -37.27 12.20
N ALA A 261 -2.13 -37.68 12.63
CA ALA A 261 -2.44 -39.08 12.90
C ALA A 261 -3.96 -39.30 12.81
N GLY A 262 -4.36 -39.92 11.68
CA GLY A 262 -5.60 -40.64 11.39
C GLY A 262 -6.88 -40.27 12.14
N THR A 263 -7.85 -39.71 11.42
CA THR A 263 -9.25 -40.20 11.31
C THR A 263 -9.95 -39.37 10.21
N ILE A 264 -10.69 -40.05 9.33
CA ILE A 264 -11.68 -39.63 8.30
C ILE A 264 -11.87 -38.10 8.06
N PRO A 265 -11.80 -37.60 6.81
CA PRO A 265 -12.05 -36.18 6.52
C PRO A 265 -13.53 -35.83 6.74
N GLY A 266 -13.85 -35.19 7.86
CA GLY A 266 -15.07 -34.42 8.01
C GLY A 266 -14.92 -33.08 7.26
N PRO A 267 -16.03 -32.48 6.76
CA PRO A 267 -15.98 -31.20 6.08
C PRO A 267 -15.48 -30.10 7.04
N ASP A 268 -14.47 -29.34 6.62
CA ASP A 268 -13.87 -28.25 7.40
C ASP A 268 -14.93 -27.27 7.94
N PRO A 269 -14.92 -26.95 9.26
CA PRO A 269 -15.85 -26.00 9.87
C PRO A 269 -15.65 -24.55 9.39
N GLU A 270 -14.45 -24.20 8.92
CA GLU A 270 -14.09 -22.87 8.40
C GLU A 270 -14.85 -22.51 7.10
N ALA A 271 -15.08 -23.49 6.21
CA ALA A 271 -15.79 -23.25 4.95
C ALA A 271 -17.29 -22.94 5.14
N HIS A 272 -17.89 -23.40 6.24
CA HIS A 272 -19.31 -23.15 6.56
C HIS A 272 -19.57 -21.74 7.12
N GLN A 273 -18.58 -21.09 7.73
CA GLN A 273 -18.68 -19.72 8.25
C GLN A 273 -18.74 -18.67 7.12
N LEU A 274 -17.99 -18.88 6.03
CA LEU A 274 -18.00 -17.98 4.85
C LEU A 274 -19.31 -18.04 4.06
N PHE A 275 -20.00 -19.19 4.04
CA PHE A 275 -21.30 -19.39 3.40
C PHE A 275 -22.50 -19.06 4.31
N SER A 276 -22.26 -18.65 5.56
CA SER A 276 -23.30 -18.13 6.43
C SER A 276 -23.88 -16.83 5.86
N ALA A 277 -25.17 -16.57 6.08
CA ALA A 277 -25.82 -15.32 5.68
C ALA A 277 -25.08 -14.07 6.22
N HIS A 278 -24.43 -14.19 7.38
CA HIS A 278 -23.59 -13.15 7.95
C HIS A 278 -22.29 -12.92 7.14
N GLY A 279 -21.62 -14.00 6.72
CA GLY A 279 -20.44 -13.94 5.85
C GLY A 279 -20.77 -13.34 4.49
N ALA A 280 -21.87 -13.78 3.87
CA ALA A 280 -22.35 -13.20 2.61
C ALA A 280 -22.68 -11.71 2.73
N PHE A 281 -23.30 -11.29 3.85
CA PHE A 281 -23.56 -9.88 4.13
C PHE A 281 -22.28 -9.05 4.27
N LEU A 282 -21.32 -9.51 5.07
CA LEU A 282 -20.04 -8.81 5.27
C LEU A 282 -19.22 -8.73 3.97
N LEU A 283 -19.19 -9.81 3.19
CA LEU A 283 -18.54 -9.82 1.87
C LEU A 283 -19.24 -8.87 0.89
N GLY A 284 -20.58 -8.83 0.91
CA GLY A 284 -21.36 -7.86 0.13
C GLY A 284 -21.04 -6.41 0.51
N LEU A 285 -20.97 -6.11 1.80
CA LEU A 285 -20.60 -4.78 2.30
C LEU A 285 -19.17 -4.40 1.90
N LEU A 286 -18.22 -5.32 2.03
CA LEU A 286 -16.84 -5.12 1.61
C LEU A 286 -16.73 -4.87 0.09
N ALA A 287 -17.47 -5.63 -0.70
CA ALA A 287 -17.50 -5.48 -2.16
C ALA A 287 -18.06 -4.11 -2.57
N ILE A 288 -19.20 -3.70 -1.99
CA ILE A 288 -19.81 -2.40 -2.27
C ILE A 288 -18.89 -1.27 -1.84
N THR A 289 -18.34 -1.33 -0.62
CA THR A 289 -17.45 -0.30 -0.10
C THR A 289 -16.21 -0.17 -0.97
N SER A 290 -15.58 -1.29 -1.35
CA SER A 290 -14.39 -1.28 -2.21
C SER A 290 -14.69 -0.79 -3.63
N ALA A 291 -15.83 -1.17 -4.20
CA ALA A 291 -16.26 -0.70 -5.52
C ALA A 291 -16.49 0.81 -5.54
N LEU A 292 -17.08 1.35 -4.46
CA LEU A 292 -17.28 2.78 -4.30
C LEU A 292 -15.96 3.52 -4.09
N THR A 293 -15.11 3.09 -3.16
CA THR A 293 -13.89 3.82 -2.78
C THR A 293 -12.78 3.76 -3.82
N ASN A 294 -12.58 2.61 -4.47
CA ASN A 294 -11.49 2.42 -5.43
C ASN A 294 -11.92 2.56 -6.90
N GLY A 295 -13.23 2.57 -7.17
CA GLY A 295 -13.78 2.59 -8.52
C GLY A 295 -14.59 3.85 -8.81
N VAL A 296 -15.78 3.92 -8.22
CA VAL A 296 -16.81 4.91 -8.57
C VAL A 296 -16.43 6.31 -8.09
N LEU A 297 -16.05 6.48 -6.82
CA LEU A 297 -15.78 7.79 -6.24
C LEU A 297 -14.61 8.51 -6.94
N PRO A 298 -13.46 7.88 -7.18
CA PRO A 298 -12.35 8.56 -7.85
C PRO A 298 -12.68 8.99 -9.29
N ALA A 299 -13.49 8.19 -10.00
CA ALA A 299 -13.97 8.49 -11.35
C ALA A 299 -14.90 9.72 -11.34
N VAL A 300 -15.92 9.72 -10.47
CA VAL A 300 -16.92 10.79 -10.37
C VAL A 300 -16.32 12.08 -9.83
N GLN A 301 -15.37 11.99 -8.89
CA GLN A 301 -14.75 13.14 -8.23
C GLN A 301 -14.15 14.15 -9.22
N SER A 302 -13.55 13.67 -10.30
CA SER A 302 -12.99 14.54 -11.35
C SER A 302 -14.06 15.41 -12.01
N PHE A 303 -15.19 14.83 -12.39
CA PHE A 303 -16.33 15.53 -12.98
C PHE A 303 -17.05 16.43 -11.97
N SER A 304 -17.13 16.02 -10.69
CA SER A 304 -17.69 16.87 -9.62
C SER A 304 -16.85 18.12 -9.37
N CYS A 305 -15.52 18.05 -9.54
CA CYS A 305 -14.63 19.18 -9.37
C CYS A 305 -14.48 20.06 -10.62
N LEU A 306 -14.92 19.58 -11.79
CA LEU A 306 -14.85 20.29 -13.08
C LEU A 306 -15.39 21.74 -13.02
N PRO A 307 -16.58 22.04 -12.47
CA PRO A 307 -17.10 23.42 -12.41
C PRO A 307 -16.31 24.34 -11.46
N TYR A 308 -15.55 23.77 -10.51
CA TYR A 308 -14.75 24.51 -9.52
C TYR A 308 -13.28 24.67 -9.96
N GLY A 309 -12.88 23.98 -11.03
CA GLY A 309 -11.54 24.05 -11.61
C GLY A 309 -10.51 23.15 -10.93
N ARG A 310 -9.28 23.22 -11.44
CA ARG A 310 -8.18 22.30 -11.09
C ARG A 310 -7.74 22.38 -9.62
N LEU A 311 -7.83 23.56 -9.01
CA LEU A 311 -7.46 23.73 -7.60
C LEU A 311 -8.38 22.92 -6.68
N ALA A 312 -9.68 22.97 -6.93
CA ALA A 312 -10.65 22.19 -6.17
C ALA A 312 -10.40 20.69 -6.36
N TYR A 313 -10.14 20.26 -7.60
CA TYR A 313 -9.80 18.86 -7.87
C TYR A 313 -8.52 18.42 -7.15
N HIS A 314 -7.47 19.23 -7.19
CA HIS A 314 -6.22 18.96 -6.49
C HIS A 314 -6.39 18.81 -4.99
N LEU A 315 -7.05 19.79 -4.34
CA LEU A 315 -7.30 19.72 -2.90
C LEU A 315 -8.20 18.53 -2.54
N ALA A 316 -9.24 18.24 -3.33
CA ALA A 316 -10.14 17.12 -3.08
C ALA A 316 -9.40 15.77 -3.11
N VAL A 317 -8.56 15.54 -4.13
CA VAL A 317 -7.80 14.29 -4.26
C VAL A 317 -6.77 14.17 -3.15
N VAL A 318 -6.00 15.23 -2.89
CA VAL A 318 -4.88 15.19 -1.96
C VAL A 318 -5.36 15.10 -0.50
N LEU A 319 -6.34 15.93 -0.11
CA LEU A 319 -6.90 15.88 1.25
C LEU A 319 -7.71 14.61 1.48
N GLY A 320 -8.44 14.13 0.46
CA GLY A 320 -9.15 12.85 0.53
C GLY A 320 -8.21 11.67 0.75
N SER A 321 -7.10 11.62 0.01
CA SER A 321 -6.08 10.56 0.14
C SER A 321 -5.30 10.66 1.47
N ALA A 322 -5.11 11.86 2.01
CA ALA A 322 -4.43 12.08 3.29
C ALA A 322 -5.33 11.82 4.51
N ALA A 323 -6.66 11.84 4.36
CA ALA A 323 -7.60 11.79 5.49
C ALA A 323 -7.48 10.49 6.31
N ASN A 324 -7.50 9.32 5.66
CA ASN A 324 -7.36 8.03 6.32
C ASN A 324 -6.06 7.88 7.12
N PRO A 325 -4.86 8.06 6.51
CA PRO A 325 -3.63 7.91 7.26
C PRO A 325 -3.52 8.95 8.39
N LEU A 326 -3.95 10.20 8.15
CA LEU A 326 -3.93 11.23 9.19
C LEU A 326 -4.83 10.86 10.38
N ALA A 327 -6.05 10.36 10.11
CA ALA A 327 -6.96 9.89 11.15
C ALA A 327 -6.35 8.74 11.97
N CYS A 328 -5.69 7.78 11.30
CA CYS A 328 -4.98 6.69 11.98
C CYS A 328 -3.82 7.21 12.86
N PHE A 329 -3.01 8.15 12.37
CA PHE A 329 -1.93 8.76 13.16
C PHE A 329 -2.45 9.55 14.36
N LEU A 330 -3.56 10.29 14.18
CA LEU A 330 -4.21 11.02 15.26
C LEU A 330 -4.78 10.07 16.31
N ALA A 331 -5.46 9.00 15.91
CA ALA A 331 -5.97 7.99 16.82
C ALA A 331 -4.85 7.35 17.64
N MET A 332 -3.75 6.94 16.99
CA MET A 332 -2.55 6.41 17.66
C MET A 332 -1.96 7.43 18.64
N GLY A 333 -1.83 8.70 18.23
CA GLY A 333 -1.30 9.77 19.09
C GLY A 333 -2.17 10.06 20.30
N VAL A 334 -3.49 10.03 20.16
CA VAL A 334 -4.45 10.18 21.25
C VAL A 334 -4.40 8.98 22.19
N LEU A 335 -4.35 7.76 21.66
CA LEU A 335 -4.25 6.54 22.46
C LEU A 335 -2.94 6.49 23.25
N CYS A 336 -1.81 6.86 22.64
CA CYS A 336 -0.52 6.96 23.35
C CYS A 336 -0.54 8.00 24.47
N ARG A 337 -1.27 9.11 24.32
CA ARG A 337 -1.46 10.10 25.39
C ARG A 337 -2.36 9.56 26.50
N TYR A 338 -3.39 8.80 26.16
CA TYR A 338 -4.28 8.17 27.13
C TYR A 338 -3.56 7.09 27.94
N CYS A 339 -2.78 6.21 27.29
CA CYS A 339 -1.94 5.23 27.99
C CYS A 339 -0.87 5.88 28.87
N ARG A 340 -0.23 6.96 28.41
CA ARG A 340 0.70 7.73 29.27
C ARG A 340 -0.04 8.39 30.44
N GLY A 341 -1.25 8.90 30.24
CA GLY A 341 -2.11 9.43 31.29
C GLY A 341 -2.52 8.36 32.31
N CYS A 342 -2.86 7.15 31.86
CA CYS A 342 -3.16 6.01 32.71
C CYS A 342 -1.92 5.48 33.46
N CYS A 343 -0.75 5.37 32.83
CA CYS A 343 0.49 5.00 33.52
C CYS A 343 0.89 6.05 34.57
N VAL A 344 0.67 7.34 34.31
CA VAL A 344 0.91 8.40 35.31
C VAL A 344 -0.12 8.34 36.45
N PHE A 345 -1.38 7.99 36.17
CA PHE A 345 -2.41 7.81 37.22
C PHE A 345 -2.17 6.56 38.07
N VAL A 346 -1.69 5.47 37.48
CA VAL A 346 -1.37 4.23 38.20
C VAL A 346 -0.11 4.40 39.07
N CYS A 347 0.90 5.15 38.60
CA CYS A 347 2.08 5.47 39.42
C CYS A 347 1.84 6.55 40.50
N SER A 348 0.70 7.24 40.50
CA SER A 348 0.33 8.18 41.58
C SER A 348 -0.48 7.54 42.70
N HIS A 349 -0.82 6.25 42.60
CA HIS A 349 -1.63 5.53 43.59
C HIS A 349 -0.92 4.32 44.25
N THR A 350 0.40 4.21 44.06
CA THR A 350 1.30 3.29 44.79
C THR A 350 2.33 4.09 45.57
#